data_AF-A0A4Q5ZPV5-F1
#
_entry.id   AF-A0A4Q5ZPV5-F1
#
_cell.length_a   1.000
_cell.length_b   1.000
_cell.length_c   1.000
_cell.angle_alpha   90.00
_cell.angle_beta   90.00
_cell.angle_gamma   90.00
#
_symmetry.space_group_name_H-M   'P 1'
#
loop_
_entity.id
_entity.type
_entity.pdbx_description
1 polymer ?
#
loop_
_entity_poly.entity_id
_entity_poly.type
_entity_poly.pdbx_seq_one_letter_code
_entity_poly.pdbx_strand_id
1 'polypeptide(L)'
;MSSRASADLETDVLLIGAGIMSATLGTMLKELQPDMKISIFERLDVVAGESTDAWNNAGTGHSAYCELNYTPQDSDGNVNIDKAVKIASMFEVSREFWAYLVEKKYVDDPSGFIATVPHLSFVIG
;
A
#
# COMPACT_ATOMS: atom_id res chain seq x y z
N MET A 1 -18.12 -23.40 -35.03
CA MET A 1 -17.55 -22.75 -33.82
C MET A 1 -16.82 -21.51 -34.29
N SER A 2 -17.37 -20.32 -34.03
CA SER A 2 -16.73 -19.06 -34.43
C SER A 2 -15.56 -18.79 -33.48
N SER A 3 -14.35 -18.74 -34.01
CA SER A 3 -13.16 -18.33 -33.24
C SER A 3 -13.34 -16.87 -32.82
N ARG A 4 -13.47 -16.62 -31.52
CA ARG A 4 -13.25 -15.27 -31.00
C ARG A 4 -11.79 -14.92 -31.28
N ALA A 5 -11.55 -14.00 -32.21
CA ALA A 5 -10.28 -13.30 -32.23
C ALA A 5 -10.17 -12.57 -30.90
N SER A 6 -9.21 -12.94 -30.05
CA SER A 6 -8.81 -12.05 -28.97
C SER A 6 -8.21 -10.83 -29.65
N ALA A 7 -8.75 -9.64 -29.38
CA ALA A 7 -8.03 -8.43 -29.73
C ALA A 7 -6.68 -8.48 -29.00
N ASP A 8 -5.58 -8.43 -29.74
CA ASP A 8 -4.25 -8.33 -29.13
C ASP A 8 -4.22 -7.04 -28.32
N LEU A 9 -4.12 -7.21 -27.01
CA LEU A 9 -4.10 -6.09 -26.07
C LEU A 9 -2.68 -5.58 -25.99
N GLU A 10 -2.35 -4.58 -26.80
CA GLU A 10 -1.06 -3.93 -26.78
C GLU A 10 -0.96 -3.04 -25.52
N THR A 11 -0.13 -3.48 -24.56
CA THR A 11 0.07 -2.80 -23.27
C THR A 11 1.56 -2.58 -23.05
N ASP A 12 1.92 -1.42 -22.51
CA ASP A 12 3.31 -1.12 -22.13
C ASP A 12 3.65 -1.75 -20.77
N VAL A 13 2.68 -1.74 -19.85
CA VAL A 13 2.79 -2.35 -18.51
C VAL A 13 1.60 -3.24 -18.23
N LEU A 14 1.88 -4.43 -17.72
CA LEU A 14 0.89 -5.40 -17.25
C LEU A 14 1.03 -5.57 -15.74
N LEU A 15 -0.01 -5.25 -14.98
CA LEU A 15 -0.08 -5.45 -13.54
C LEU A 15 -1.04 -6.60 -13.22
N ILE A 16 -0.56 -7.57 -12.45
CA ILE A 16 -1.34 -8.74 -12.03
C ILE A 16 -1.76 -8.54 -10.58
N GLY A 17 -3.07 -8.53 -10.35
CA GLY A 17 -3.72 -8.17 -9.10
C GLY A 17 -4.16 -6.71 -9.08
N ALA A 18 -5.40 -6.44 -8.69
CA ALA A 18 -5.98 -5.12 -8.46
C ALA A 18 -5.98 -4.75 -6.96
N GLY A 19 -4.88 -5.06 -6.28
CA GLY A 19 -4.62 -4.65 -4.89
C GLY A 19 -3.85 -3.32 -4.81
N ILE A 20 -3.53 -2.91 -3.58
CA ILE A 20 -2.92 -1.60 -3.32
C ILE A 20 -1.58 -1.41 -4.04
N MET A 21 -0.76 -2.46 -4.13
CA MET A 21 0.55 -2.40 -4.79
C MET A 21 0.44 -2.01 -6.27
N SER A 22 -0.43 -2.69 -7.01
CA SER A 22 -0.67 -2.41 -8.44
C SER A 22 -1.33 -1.06 -8.63
N ALA A 23 -2.30 -0.70 -7.79
CA ALA A 23 -2.94 0.60 -7.86
C ALA A 23 -1.92 1.73 -7.67
N THR A 24 -1.11 1.67 -6.60
CA THR A 24 -0.07 2.68 -6.31
C THR A 24 0.95 2.78 -7.43
N LEU A 25 1.51 1.66 -7.89
CA LEU A 25 2.49 1.66 -8.97
C LEU A 25 1.89 2.19 -10.28
N GLY A 26 0.68 1.75 -10.63
CA GLY A 26 -0.04 2.20 -11.81
C GLY A 26 -0.27 3.71 -11.80
N THR A 27 -0.69 4.27 -10.67
CA THR A 27 -0.84 5.72 -10.50
C THR A 27 0.48 6.46 -10.67
N MET A 28 1.57 6.00 -10.03
CA MET A 28 2.88 6.63 -10.17
C MET A 28 3.38 6.62 -11.62
N LEU A 29 3.23 5.50 -12.33
CA LEU A 29 3.60 5.39 -13.74
C LEU A 29 2.78 6.34 -14.60
N LYS A 30 1.49 6.52 -14.29
CA LYS A 30 0.62 7.38 -15.09
C LYS A 30 0.90 8.87 -14.89
N GLU A 31 1.36 9.26 -13.70
CA GLU A 31 1.86 10.62 -13.47
C GLU A 31 3.17 10.89 -14.21
N LEU A 32 4.07 9.91 -14.28
CA LEU A 32 5.37 10.06 -14.95
C LEU A 32 5.27 9.97 -16.47
N GLN A 33 4.40 9.10 -16.98
CA GLN A 33 4.18 8.86 -18.41
C GLN A 33 2.66 8.72 -18.71
N PRO A 34 1.95 9.85 -18.90
CA PRO A 34 0.50 9.87 -19.09
C PRO A 34 -0.01 9.12 -20.32
N ASP A 35 0.85 8.83 -21.31
CA ASP A 35 0.45 8.11 -22.53
C ASP A 35 0.58 6.58 -22.42
N MET A 36 1.25 6.07 -21.37
CA MET A 36 1.55 4.65 -21.20
C MET A 36 0.31 3.78 -21.05
N LYS A 37 0.12 2.76 -21.89
CA LYS A 37 -0.99 1.81 -21.75
C LYS A 37 -0.70 0.84 -20.61
N ILE A 38 -1.47 0.96 -19.52
CA ILE A 38 -1.38 0.08 -18.35
C ILE A 38 -2.61 -0.82 -18.31
N SER A 39 -2.40 -2.12 -18.25
CA SER A 39 -3.46 -3.12 -18.11
C SER A 39 -3.35 -3.80 -16.76
N ILE A 40 -4.46 -3.84 -16.02
CA ILE A 40 -4.54 -4.51 -14.71
C ILE A 40 -5.47 -5.71 -14.84
N PHE A 41 -4.99 -6.88 -14.43
CA PHE A 41 -5.79 -8.11 -14.41
C PHE A 41 -5.99 -8.60 -12.99
N GLU A 42 -7.24 -8.78 -12.60
CA GLU A 42 -7.62 -9.34 -11.31
C GLU A 42 -8.36 -10.65 -11.54
N ARG A 43 -8.08 -11.63 -10.68
CA ARG A 43 -8.74 -12.93 -10.69
C ARG A 43 -10.07 -12.89 -9.93
N LEU A 44 -10.13 -12.13 -8.84
CA LEU A 44 -11.31 -12.00 -8.00
C LEU A 44 -12.37 -11.12 -8.66
N ASP A 45 -13.64 -11.31 -8.28
CA ASP A 45 -14.75 -10.48 -8.75
C ASP A 45 -14.75 -9.08 -8.12
N VAL A 46 -13.86 -8.84 -7.14
CA VAL A 46 -13.71 -7.59 -6.40
C VAL A 46 -12.26 -7.13 -6.42
N VAL A 47 -12.04 -5.83 -6.49
CA VAL A 47 -10.72 -5.23 -6.30
C VAL A 47 -10.32 -5.32 -4.83
N ALA A 48 -9.01 -5.37 -4.56
CA ALA A 48 -8.45 -5.38 -3.21
C ALA A 48 -8.94 -6.51 -2.27
N GLY A 49 -9.65 -7.53 -2.75
CA GLY A 49 -10.31 -8.53 -1.88
C GLY A 49 -9.42 -9.57 -1.19
N GLU A 50 -8.12 -9.59 -1.47
CA GLU A 50 -7.17 -10.51 -0.83
C GLU A 50 -6.31 -9.78 0.21
N SER A 51 -4.98 -9.76 0.11
CA SER A 51 -4.08 -9.21 1.13
C SER A 51 -4.22 -7.69 1.36
N THR A 52 -4.88 -6.98 0.44
CA THR A 52 -5.18 -5.54 0.60
C THR A 52 -6.39 -5.30 1.50
N ASP A 53 -7.32 -6.25 1.55
CA ASP A 53 -8.54 -6.13 2.34
C ASP A 53 -8.19 -5.95 3.82
N ALA A 54 -8.86 -5.03 4.51
CA ALA A 54 -8.55 -4.69 5.89
C ALA A 54 -8.64 -5.89 6.84
N TRP A 55 -9.46 -6.90 6.51
CA TRP A 55 -9.62 -8.12 7.31
C TRP A 55 -8.53 -9.16 7.07
N ASN A 56 -7.85 -9.08 5.92
CA ASN A 56 -6.79 -10.00 5.51
C ASN A 56 -5.39 -9.39 5.63
N ASN A 57 -5.29 -8.05 5.66
CA ASN A 57 -4.04 -7.37 5.88
C ASN A 57 -3.55 -7.63 7.30
N ALA A 58 -2.31 -8.07 7.44
CA ALA A 58 -1.64 -8.34 8.72
C ALA A 58 -1.35 -7.08 9.57
N GLY A 59 -2.11 -6.00 9.37
CA GLY A 59 -2.01 -4.76 10.13
C GLY A 59 -0.97 -3.77 9.61
N THR A 60 -0.46 -3.89 8.39
CA THR A 60 0.71 -3.10 7.91
C THR A 60 0.47 -1.58 7.67
N GLY A 61 -0.67 -1.02 8.09
CA GLY A 61 -1.12 0.34 7.77
C GLY A 61 -0.85 1.43 8.82
N HIS A 62 0.00 1.20 9.81
CA HIS A 62 0.30 2.18 10.89
C HIS A 62 1.71 2.76 10.78
N SER A 63 1.98 3.82 11.55
CA SER A 63 3.27 4.54 11.63
C SER A 63 4.42 3.75 12.31
N ALA A 64 4.25 2.44 12.48
CA ALA A 64 5.24 1.48 12.98
C ALA A 64 5.74 1.65 14.43
N TYR A 65 5.05 2.46 15.24
CA TYR A 65 5.40 2.63 16.65
C TYR A 65 4.89 1.52 17.58
N CYS A 66 3.90 0.73 17.15
CA CYS A 66 3.22 -0.27 17.98
C CYS A 66 3.89 -1.66 17.96
N GLU A 67 4.93 -1.83 17.16
CA GLU A 67 5.48 -3.13 16.79
C GLU A 67 6.69 -3.46 17.66
N LEU A 68 6.47 -4.25 18.70
CA LEU A 68 7.51 -4.62 19.67
C LEU A 68 8.75 -5.28 19.04
N ASN A 69 8.55 -6.00 17.94
CA ASN A 69 9.65 -6.63 17.19
C ASN A 69 10.48 -5.64 16.36
N TYR A 70 10.15 -4.34 16.35
CA TYR A 70 10.95 -3.29 15.71
C TYR A 70 11.92 -2.62 16.68
N THR A 71 11.78 -2.89 17.98
CA THR A 71 12.66 -2.39 19.03
C THR A 71 13.25 -3.54 19.85
N PRO A 72 14.03 -4.44 19.24
CA PRO A 72 14.62 -5.56 19.97
C PRO A 72 15.60 -5.05 21.03
N GLN A 73 15.57 -5.70 22.19
CA GLN A 73 16.52 -5.48 23.27
C GLN A 73 17.67 -6.48 23.15
N ASP A 74 18.91 -6.00 23.22
CA ASP A 74 20.10 -6.86 23.22
C ASP A 74 20.35 -7.49 24.61
N SER A 75 21.38 -8.34 24.71
CA SER A 75 21.75 -9.01 25.97
C SER A 75 22.23 -8.07 27.07
N ASP A 76 22.73 -6.89 26.69
CA ASP A 76 23.20 -5.86 27.62
C ASP A 76 22.07 -4.91 28.05
N GLY A 77 20.87 -5.12 27.50
CA GLY A 77 19.67 -4.39 27.82
C GLY A 77 19.43 -3.15 26.97
N ASN A 78 20.25 -2.88 25.94
CA ASN A 78 20.05 -1.75 25.03
C ASN A 78 18.95 -2.05 24.03
N VAL A 79 18.18 -1.02 23.66
CA VAL A 79 17.10 -1.13 22.66
C VAL A 79 17.57 -0.51 21.35
N ASN A 80 17.60 -1.31 20.27
CA ASN A 80 17.83 -0.78 18.92
C ASN A 80 16.50 -0.24 18.36
N ILE A 81 16.50 1.01 17.87
CA ILE A 81 15.29 1.66 17.32
C ILE A 81 15.37 1.90 15.80
N ASP A 82 16.44 1.48 15.13
CA ASP A 82 16.73 1.84 13.74
C ASP A 82 15.62 1.36 12.80
N LYS A 83 15.08 0.16 13.07
CA LYS A 83 13.98 -0.40 12.28
C LYS A 83 12.69 0.41 12.46
N ALA A 84 12.34 0.77 13.68
CA ALA A 84 11.16 1.60 13.97
C ALA A 84 11.27 2.96 13.27
N VAL A 85 12.42 3.63 13.39
CA VAL A 85 12.68 4.92 12.72
C VAL A 85 12.55 4.77 11.21
N LYS A 86 13.17 3.74 10.61
CA LYS A 86 13.12 3.51 9.17
C LYS A 86 11.70 3.32 8.65
N ILE A 87 10.90 2.46 9.29
CA ILE A 87 9.52 2.22 8.83
C ILE A 87 8.66 3.46 9.05
N ALA A 88 8.79 4.17 10.18
CA ALA A 88 8.08 5.42 10.41
C ALA A 88 8.41 6.47 9.33
N SER A 89 9.68 6.59 8.92
CA SER A 89 10.07 7.47 7.80
C SER A 89 9.44 7.05 6.47
N MET A 90 9.35 5.76 6.17
CA MET A 90 8.67 5.26 4.97
C MET A 90 7.16 5.56 4.98
N PHE A 91 6.53 5.52 6.16
CA PHE A 91 5.14 5.90 6.33
C PHE A 91 4.92 7.39 6.04
N GLU A 92 5.80 8.27 6.51
CA GLU A 92 5.72 9.71 6.21
C GLU A 92 5.87 9.99 4.70
N VAL A 93 6.78 9.31 4.00
CA VAL A 93 6.89 9.40 2.53
C VAL A 93 5.59 8.95 1.84
N SER A 94 4.91 7.93 2.38
CA SER A 94 3.60 7.50 1.87
C SER A 94 2.53 8.58 2.05
N ARG A 95 2.55 9.29 3.20
CA ARG A 95 1.66 10.42 3.45
C ARG A 95 1.90 11.59 2.51
N GLU A 96 3.15 11.88 2.15
CA GLU A 96 3.49 12.90 1.15
C GLU A 96 2.86 12.54 -0.22
N PHE A 97 2.95 11.27 -0.64
CA PHE A 97 2.31 10.81 -1.86
C PHE A 97 0.78 10.91 -1.79
N TRP A 98 0.16 10.55 -0.68
CA TRP A 98 -1.30 10.69 -0.53
C TRP A 98 -1.75 12.15 -0.52
N ALA A 99 -1.00 13.04 0.13
CA ALA A 99 -1.27 14.49 0.08
C ALA A 99 -1.27 15.01 -1.36
N TYR A 100 -0.31 14.56 -2.16
CA TYR A 100 -0.26 14.86 -3.59
C TYR A 100 -1.49 14.33 -4.35
N LEU A 101 -1.94 13.10 -4.09
CA LEU A 101 -3.12 12.54 -4.75
C LEU A 101 -4.42 13.29 -4.39
N VAL A 102 -4.53 13.75 -3.14
CA VAL A 102 -5.64 14.60 -2.67
C VAL A 102 -5.62 15.95 -3.40
N GLU A 103 -4.45 16.59 -3.51
CA GLU A 103 -4.30 17.87 -4.23
C GLU A 103 -4.69 17.74 -5.70
N LYS A 104 -4.34 16.61 -6.34
CA LYS A 104 -4.73 16.27 -7.71
C LYS A 104 -6.18 15.83 -7.87
N LYS A 105 -6.91 15.63 -6.77
CA LYS A 105 -8.29 15.11 -6.74
C LYS A 105 -8.42 13.70 -7.33
N TYR A 106 -7.37 12.89 -7.20
CA TYR A 106 -7.42 11.46 -7.57
C TYR A 106 -7.99 10.59 -6.46
N VAL A 107 -7.88 11.06 -5.23
CA VAL A 107 -8.53 10.47 -4.06
C VAL A 107 -9.28 11.56 -3.30
N ASP A 108 -10.31 11.15 -2.57
CA ASP A 108 -11.16 12.05 -1.80
C ASP A 108 -10.48 12.51 -0.49
N ASP A 109 -11.27 13.04 0.44
CA ASP A 109 -10.81 13.54 1.73
C ASP A 109 -9.92 12.52 2.48
N PRO A 110 -8.69 12.89 2.87
CA PRO A 110 -7.79 12.02 3.63
C PRO A 110 -8.37 11.53 4.95
N SER A 111 -9.36 12.21 5.52
CA SER A 111 -10.05 11.73 6.74
C SER A 111 -10.75 10.37 6.55
N GLY A 112 -11.03 9.98 5.30
CA GLY A 112 -11.62 8.68 4.95
C GLY A 112 -10.65 7.50 4.97
N PHE A 113 -9.33 7.74 4.96
CA PHE A 113 -8.33 6.66 4.89
C PHE A 113 -7.09 6.88 5.78
N ILE A 114 -6.95 8.03 6.43
CA ILE A 114 -5.93 8.30 7.46
C ILE A 114 -6.64 8.60 8.78
N ALA A 115 -6.34 7.81 9.80
CA ALA A 115 -6.89 7.99 11.13
C ALA A 115 -5.77 8.16 12.17
N THR A 116 -5.91 9.16 13.04
CA THR A 116 -5.10 9.26 14.25
C THR A 116 -5.71 8.37 15.31
N VAL A 117 -4.93 7.41 15.82
CA VAL A 117 -5.35 6.48 16.85
C VAL A 117 -4.41 6.55 18.06
N PRO A 118 -4.91 6.38 19.30
CA PRO A 118 -4.03 6.25 20.47
C PRO A 118 -3.07 5.06 20.30
N HIS A 119 -1.81 5.24 20.68
CA HIS A 119 -0.84 4.16 20.71
C HIS A 119 -1.12 3.26 21.92
N LEU A 120 -1.62 2.04 21.68
CA LEU A 120 -1.94 1.05 22.70
C LEU A 120 -1.28 -0.29 22.35
N SER A 121 -0.55 -0.86 23.30
CA SER A 121 0.00 -2.21 23.23
C SER A 121 -0.57 -3.04 24.37
N PHE A 122 -1.12 -4.21 24.06
CA PHE A 122 -1.62 -5.17 25.05
C PHE A 122 -0.97 -6.52 24.83
N VAL A 123 -0.17 -6.96 25.81
CA VAL A 123 0.54 -8.24 25.79
C VAL A 123 0.18 -8.99 27.06
N ILE A 124 -0.24 -10.25 26.91
CA ILE A 124 -0.34 -11.20 28.00
C ILE A 124 0.76 -12.24 27.78
N GLY A 125 1.60 -12.44 28.79
CA GLY A 125 2.65 -13.45 28.83
C GLY A 125 2.42 -14.45 29.95
#